data_AF-L1IZV0-F1
#
_entry.id   AF-L1IZV0-F1
#
_cell.length_a   1.000
_cell.length_b   1.000
_cell.length_c   1.000
_cell.angle_alpha   90.00
_cell.angle_beta   90.00
_cell.angle_gamma   90.00
#
_symmetry.space_group_name_H-M   'P 1'
#
loop_
_entity.id
_entity.type
_entity.pdbx_description
1 polymer ?
#
loop_
_entity_poly.entity_id
_entity_poly.type
_entity_poly.pdbx_seq_one_letter_code
_entity_poly.pdbx_strand_id
1 'polypeptide(L)'
;MPAIFPDFSPNLHPALEAFFNIVVAWGALFFGFLSDGNKQKVPMLPFMIGTAFLTNVFYLPYLGLRESFQKLQESGAVDTQGSDAELRISESKALPLLLTSVFVVSVLWGAYARGAEYGDAATRLETLWQFVSSSDRLAHSFAVDSLVFWIFQGWLVPDDMRRRGYRNDSALFIARSVPFFGLVYYLMTRPKLERSG
;
A
#
# COMPACT_ATOMS: atom_id res chain seq x y z
N MET A 1 -14.00 29.65 -4.54
CA MET A 1 -14.51 28.78 -3.44
C MET A 1 -15.81 28.17 -3.94
N PRO A 2 -16.12 26.89 -3.69
CA PRO A 2 -16.55 25.81 -4.62
C PRO A 2 -17.77 26.03 -5.55
N ALA A 3 -18.32 27.23 -5.63
CA ALA A 3 -19.53 27.60 -6.38
C ALA A 3 -19.27 28.16 -7.80
N ILE A 4 -18.05 28.08 -8.34
CA ILE A 4 -17.69 28.83 -9.58
C ILE A 4 -17.52 27.91 -10.80
N PHE A 5 -17.27 26.60 -10.63
CA PHE A 5 -17.11 25.67 -11.77
C PHE A 5 -17.56 24.23 -11.42
N PRO A 6 -18.87 23.96 -11.26
CA PRO A 6 -19.39 22.61 -11.01
C PRO A 6 -19.24 21.65 -12.22
N ASP A 7 -19.07 22.17 -13.44
CA ASP A 7 -19.10 21.39 -14.69
C ASP A 7 -17.73 20.87 -15.17
N PHE A 8 -16.66 21.06 -14.40
CA PHE A 8 -15.28 20.72 -14.82
C PHE A 8 -14.68 19.48 -14.12
N SER A 9 -15.48 18.68 -13.42
CA SER A 9 -15.01 17.36 -12.99
C SER A 9 -15.45 16.33 -14.05
N PRO A 10 -14.51 15.68 -14.76
CA PRO A 10 -14.87 14.57 -15.63
C PRO A 10 -15.59 13.51 -14.79
N ASN A 11 -16.81 13.14 -15.17
CA ASN A 11 -17.52 12.04 -14.55
C ASN A 11 -16.79 10.74 -14.88
N LEU A 12 -15.91 10.30 -13.98
CA LEU A 12 -15.19 9.04 -14.13
C LEU A 12 -16.15 7.87 -13.88
N HIS A 13 -15.85 6.76 -14.52
CA HIS A 13 -16.62 5.53 -14.33
C HIS A 13 -16.48 5.05 -12.87
N PRO A 14 -17.57 4.68 -12.16
CA PRO A 14 -17.50 4.25 -10.76
C PRO A 14 -16.47 3.15 -10.49
N ALA A 15 -16.31 2.21 -11.42
CA ALA A 15 -15.32 1.14 -11.30
C ALA A 15 -13.87 1.65 -11.33
N LEU A 16 -13.60 2.73 -12.07
CA LEU A 16 -12.27 3.34 -12.14
C LEU A 16 -11.95 4.14 -10.87
N GLU A 17 -12.94 4.85 -10.32
CA GLU A 17 -12.83 5.52 -9.01
C GLU A 17 -12.60 4.51 -7.88
N ALA A 18 -13.32 3.39 -7.91
CA ALA A 18 -13.12 2.29 -6.98
C ALA A 18 -11.69 1.73 -7.08
N PHE A 19 -11.20 1.51 -8.30
CA PHE A 19 -9.85 1.01 -8.50
C PHE A 19 -8.78 1.98 -7.98
N PHE A 20 -8.92 3.28 -8.26
CA PHE A 20 -8.06 4.32 -7.71
C PHE A 20 -8.01 4.28 -6.18
N ASN A 21 -9.17 4.27 -5.51
CA ASN A 21 -9.23 4.27 -4.05
C ASN A 21 -8.61 3.00 -3.43
N ILE A 22 -8.76 1.85 -4.10
CA ILE A 22 -8.11 0.60 -3.70
C ILE A 22 -6.59 0.70 -3.81
N VAL A 23 -6.07 1.25 -4.91
CA VAL A 23 -4.63 1.46 -5.10
C VAL A 23 -4.08 2.42 -4.04
N VAL A 24 -4.76 3.54 -3.79
CA VAL A 24 -4.37 4.49 -2.72
C VAL A 24 -4.37 3.81 -1.35
N ALA A 25 -5.40 3.03 -1.03
CA ALA A 25 -5.47 2.29 0.22
C ALA A 25 -4.33 1.28 0.35
N TRP A 26 -3.97 0.60 -0.74
CA TRP A 26 -2.84 -0.33 -0.76
C TRP A 26 -1.51 0.39 -0.55
N GLY A 27 -1.27 1.50 -1.26
CA GLY A 27 -0.10 2.35 -1.07
C GLY A 27 0.05 2.81 0.39
N ALA A 28 -1.07 3.20 1.01
CA ALA A 28 -1.10 3.63 2.40
C ALA A 28 -0.76 2.51 3.40
N LEU A 29 -0.94 1.23 3.06
CA LEU A 29 -0.52 0.11 3.94
C LEU A 29 0.99 0.10 4.16
N PHE A 30 1.79 0.66 3.25
CA PHE A 30 3.24 0.72 3.41
C PHE A 30 3.68 1.64 4.55
N PHE A 31 2.79 2.48 5.11
CA PHE A 31 3.06 3.21 6.36
C PHE A 31 3.25 2.25 7.55
N GLY A 32 2.73 1.03 7.43
CA GLY A 32 3.04 -0.09 8.32
C GLY A 32 4.51 -0.51 8.32
N PHE A 33 5.38 0.04 7.47
CA PHE A 33 6.81 -0.24 7.45
C PHE A 33 7.68 0.97 7.81
N LEU A 34 7.12 2.07 8.31
CA LEU A 34 7.91 3.28 8.63
C LEU A 34 9.12 3.00 9.53
N SER A 35 9.03 2.00 10.42
CA SER A 35 10.13 1.53 11.26
C SER A 35 11.34 0.99 10.48
N ASP A 36 11.18 0.63 9.20
CA ASP A 36 12.27 0.20 8.31
C ASP A 36 13.28 1.31 8.02
N GLY A 37 12.82 2.57 8.01
CA GLY A 37 13.64 3.76 7.76
C GLY A 37 14.62 4.07 8.89
N ASN A 38 14.46 3.45 10.06
CA ASN A 38 15.34 3.70 11.19
C ASN A 38 16.76 3.17 10.93
N LYS A 39 17.76 3.99 11.26
CA LYS A 39 19.21 3.74 11.02
C LYS A 39 19.59 3.46 9.56
N GLN A 40 18.68 3.69 8.62
CA GLN A 40 19.00 3.65 7.19
C GLN A 40 19.78 4.90 6.78
N LYS A 41 20.53 4.79 5.68
CA LYS A 41 21.26 5.93 5.08
C LYS A 41 20.32 7.06 4.64
N VAL A 42 19.09 6.71 4.29
CA VAL A 42 18.04 7.63 3.84
C VAL A 42 16.74 7.34 4.58
N PRO A 43 15.99 8.37 5.03
CA PRO A 43 14.72 8.16 5.70
C PRO A 43 13.65 7.68 4.71
N MET A 44 12.72 6.85 5.17
CA MET A 44 11.64 6.28 4.35
C MET A 44 10.56 7.31 3.98
N LEU A 45 10.21 8.19 4.93
CA LEU A 45 9.04 9.06 4.85
C LEU A 45 9.01 9.99 3.62
N PRO A 46 10.10 10.66 3.22
CA PRO A 46 10.08 11.53 2.04
C PRO A 46 9.76 10.77 0.74
N PHE A 47 10.24 9.53 0.59
CA PHE A 47 9.95 8.71 -0.59
C PHE A 47 8.49 8.25 -0.59
N MET A 48 7.92 7.92 0.58
CA MET A 48 6.51 7.59 0.72
C MET A 48 5.57 8.78 0.46
N ILE A 49 5.95 9.98 0.89
CA ILE A 49 5.20 11.18 0.54
C ILE A 49 5.32 11.42 -0.97
N GLY A 50 6.53 11.27 -1.52
CA GLY A 50 6.78 11.40 -2.95
C GLY A 50 5.93 10.45 -3.79
N THR A 51 5.67 9.22 -3.35
CA THR A 51 4.83 8.26 -4.09
C THR A 51 3.39 8.71 -4.23
N ALA A 52 2.88 9.52 -3.29
CA ALA A 52 1.54 10.09 -3.38
C ALA A 52 1.41 11.16 -4.49
N PHE A 53 2.52 11.74 -4.96
CA PHE A 53 2.52 12.83 -5.96
C PHE A 53 3.19 12.46 -7.29
N LEU A 54 4.21 11.59 -7.28
CA LEU A 54 5.12 11.35 -8.42
C LEU A 54 5.03 9.94 -9.01
N THR A 55 3.99 9.16 -8.66
CA THR A 55 3.79 7.72 -8.94
C THR A 55 4.50 6.78 -7.95
N ASN A 56 3.98 5.56 -7.84
CA ASN A 56 4.46 4.58 -6.87
C ASN A 56 5.87 4.02 -7.18
N VAL A 57 6.34 4.19 -8.42
CA VAL A 57 7.71 3.89 -8.84
C VAL A 57 8.72 4.78 -8.09
N PHE A 58 8.32 5.95 -7.60
CA PHE A 58 9.17 6.86 -6.83
C PHE A 58 9.66 6.27 -5.49
N TYR A 59 9.10 5.14 -5.05
CA TYR A 59 9.59 4.42 -3.88
C TYR A 59 10.84 3.54 -4.17
N LEU A 60 11.08 3.19 -5.44
CA LEU A 60 12.20 2.31 -5.83
C LEU A 60 13.58 2.84 -5.39
N PRO A 61 13.90 4.14 -5.50
CA PRO A 61 15.16 4.67 -5.00
C PRO A 61 15.40 4.37 -3.52
N TYR A 62 14.37 4.50 -2.66
CA TYR A 62 14.49 4.13 -1.25
C TYR A 62 14.82 2.64 -1.10
N LEU A 63 14.08 1.78 -1.80
CA LEU A 63 14.29 0.32 -1.75
C LEU A 63 15.68 -0.11 -2.24
N GLY A 64 16.27 0.63 -3.19
CA GLY A 64 17.62 0.36 -3.69
C GLY A 64 18.73 0.92 -2.80
N LEU A 65 18.49 2.03 -2.10
CA LEU A 65 19.48 2.69 -1.23
C LEU A 65 19.48 2.15 0.20
N ARG A 66 18.35 1.61 0.68
CA ARG A 66 18.23 1.03 2.01
C ARG A 66 19.08 -0.24 2.14
N GLU A 67 19.62 -0.47 3.32
CA GLU A 67 20.28 -1.72 3.66
C GLU A 67 19.27 -2.71 4.24
N SER A 68 19.50 -4.01 4.00
CA SER A 68 18.72 -5.06 4.64
C SER A 68 19.01 -5.12 6.14
N PHE A 69 18.06 -5.61 6.93
CA PHE A 69 18.24 -5.73 8.37
C PHE A 69 19.49 -6.55 8.77
N GLN A 70 19.84 -7.57 7.99
CA GLN A 70 21.04 -8.38 8.23
C GLN A 70 22.33 -7.54 8.16
N LYS A 71 22.45 -6.65 7.18
CA LYS A 71 23.63 -5.77 7.04
C LYS A 71 23.70 -4.72 8.15
N LEU A 72 22.54 -4.20 8.57
CA LEU A 72 22.47 -3.31 9.74
C LEU A 72 22.89 -4.05 11.02
N GLN A 73 22.55 -5.33 11.12
CA GLN A 73 22.99 -6.18 12.24
C GLN A 73 24.49 -6.44 12.25
N GLU A 74 25.07 -6.76 11.09
CA GLU A 74 26.50 -6.98 10.95
C GLU A 74 27.34 -5.72 11.20
N SER A 75 26.81 -4.53 10.89
CA SER A 75 27.49 -3.25 11.15
C SER A 75 27.32 -2.73 12.60
N GLY A 76 26.57 -3.45 13.44
CA GLY A 76 26.27 -3.02 14.82
C GLY A 76 25.28 -1.85 14.90
N ALA A 77 24.66 -1.44 13.79
CA ALA A 77 23.65 -0.39 13.71
C ALA A 77 22.23 -0.92 14.01
N VAL A 78 22.11 -1.86 14.96
CA VAL A 78 20.80 -2.39 15.38
C VAL A 78 20.23 -1.50 16.45
N ASP A 79 19.26 -0.70 16.04
CA ASP A 79 18.29 -0.17 16.96
C ASP A 79 16.91 -0.42 16.38
N THR A 80 16.10 -1.23 17.05
CA THR A 80 14.69 -1.40 16.69
C THR A 80 13.86 -0.15 17.00
N GLN A 81 14.44 0.86 17.66
CA GLN A 81 13.76 2.09 18.04
C GLN A 81 13.83 3.17 16.95
N GLY A 82 12.81 3.20 16.08
CA GLY A 82 12.52 4.37 15.24
C GLY A 82 11.99 5.54 16.06
N SER A 83 11.70 6.67 15.40
CA SER A 83 10.98 7.77 16.04
C SER A 83 9.68 7.25 16.70
N ASP A 84 9.36 7.68 17.92
CA ASP A 84 8.14 7.25 18.63
C ASP A 84 6.88 7.42 17.77
N ALA A 85 6.85 8.44 16.90
CA ALA A 85 5.75 8.67 15.96
C ALA A 85 5.71 7.62 14.83
N GLU A 86 6.85 7.31 14.22
CA GLU A 86 6.98 6.32 13.15
C GLU A 86 6.65 4.90 13.65
N LEU A 87 7.14 4.56 14.84
CA LEU A 87 6.81 3.31 15.52
C LEU A 87 5.32 3.23 15.83
N ARG A 88 4.71 4.30 16.33
CA ARG A 88 3.27 4.31 16.65
C ARG A 88 2.42 4.08 15.40
N ILE A 89 2.77 4.67 14.26
CA ILE A 89 2.06 4.45 13.00
C ILE A 89 2.31 3.03 12.49
N SER A 90 3.58 2.60 12.45
CA SER A 90 3.97 1.26 12.00
C SER A 90 3.25 0.18 12.81
N GLU A 91 3.25 0.26 14.13
CA GLU A 91 2.64 -0.74 15.03
C GLU A 91 1.11 -0.67 15.12
N SER A 92 0.47 0.33 14.49
CA SER A 92 -0.97 0.53 14.59
C SER A 92 -1.75 -0.56 13.85
N LYS A 93 -2.57 -1.32 14.59
CA LYS A 93 -3.57 -2.24 14.00
C LYS A 93 -4.78 -1.50 13.43
N ALA A 94 -4.98 -0.24 13.80
CA ALA A 94 -6.05 0.58 13.22
C ALA A 94 -5.78 0.91 11.75
N LEU A 95 -4.51 1.08 11.35
CA LEU A 95 -4.12 1.37 9.98
C LEU A 95 -4.65 0.32 8.97
N PRO A 96 -4.30 -0.98 9.08
CA PRO A 96 -4.82 -2.00 8.16
C PRO A 96 -6.34 -2.16 8.23
N LEU A 97 -6.97 -1.97 9.39
CA LEU A 97 -8.43 -2.05 9.53
C LEU A 97 -9.15 -0.91 8.79
N LEU A 98 -8.68 0.33 8.95
CA LEU A 98 -9.23 1.50 8.26
C LEU A 98 -9.07 1.36 6.74
N LEU A 99 -7.88 0.94 6.28
CA LEU A 99 -7.62 0.78 4.85
C LEU A 99 -8.39 -0.39 4.24
N THR A 100 -8.63 -1.47 4.99
CA THR A 100 -9.55 -2.53 4.58
C THR A 100 -10.99 -2.01 4.46
N SER A 101 -11.40 -1.11 5.36
CA SER A 101 -12.72 -0.48 5.29
C SER A 101 -12.85 0.39 4.03
N VAL A 102 -11.82 1.16 3.69
CA VAL A 102 -11.75 1.93 2.43
C VAL A 102 -11.85 1.01 1.21
N PHE A 103 -11.14 -0.13 1.22
CA PHE A 103 -11.23 -1.13 0.16
C PHE A 103 -12.68 -1.62 -0.02
N VAL A 104 -13.34 -2.03 1.07
CA VAL A 104 -14.72 -2.55 1.02
C VAL A 104 -15.69 -1.48 0.51
N VAL A 105 -15.61 -0.26 1.03
CA VAL A 105 -16.45 0.87 0.57
C VAL A 105 -16.20 1.16 -0.91
N SER A 106 -14.96 1.07 -1.38
CA SER A 106 -14.60 1.28 -2.79
C SER A 106 -15.19 0.19 -3.69
N VAL A 107 -15.15 -1.08 -3.27
CA VAL A 107 -15.81 -2.18 -4.00
C VAL A 107 -17.32 -1.95 -4.08
N LEU A 108 -17.96 -1.60 -2.96
CA LEU A 108 -19.40 -1.27 -2.94
C LEU A 108 -19.72 -0.08 -3.85
N TRP A 109 -18.88 0.95 -3.85
CA TRP A 109 -19.01 2.09 -4.74
C TRP A 109 -18.93 1.69 -6.21
N GLY A 110 -17.91 0.94 -6.60
CA GLY A 110 -17.75 0.45 -7.96
C GLY A 110 -18.95 -0.39 -8.42
N ALA A 111 -19.48 -1.23 -7.53
CA ALA A 111 -20.61 -2.10 -7.84
C ALA A 111 -21.96 -1.37 -7.93
N TYR A 112 -22.23 -0.38 -7.08
CA TYR A 112 -23.59 0.14 -6.89
C TYR A 112 -23.78 1.64 -7.14
N ALA A 113 -22.70 2.44 -7.21
CA ALA A 113 -22.85 3.88 -7.38
C ALA A 113 -23.43 4.21 -8.77
N ARG A 114 -24.35 5.19 -8.87
CA ARG A 114 -24.88 5.67 -10.16
C ARG A 114 -25.50 4.54 -11.02
N GLY A 115 -26.32 3.70 -10.38
CA GLY A 115 -26.95 2.48 -10.93
C GLY A 115 -27.56 2.60 -12.33
N ALA A 116 -28.30 3.67 -12.60
CA ALA A 116 -29.03 3.84 -13.85
C ALA A 116 -28.15 4.22 -15.05
N GLU A 117 -26.95 4.76 -14.82
CA GLU A 117 -26.10 5.37 -15.86
C GLU A 117 -25.02 4.42 -16.39
N TYR A 118 -24.53 3.49 -15.55
CA TYR A 118 -23.34 2.68 -15.82
C TYR A 118 -23.63 1.16 -15.84
N GLY A 119 -24.89 0.77 -15.91
CA GLY A 119 -25.31 -0.65 -15.92
C GLY A 119 -25.14 -1.35 -14.57
N ASP A 120 -25.27 -2.67 -14.58
CA ASP A 120 -25.15 -3.52 -13.40
C ASP A 120 -23.69 -3.80 -13.01
N ALA A 121 -23.49 -4.48 -11.87
CA ALA A 121 -22.15 -4.78 -11.35
C ALA A 121 -21.28 -5.61 -12.33
N ALA A 122 -21.89 -6.54 -13.06
CA ALA A 122 -21.18 -7.37 -14.04
C ALA A 122 -20.69 -6.54 -15.23
N THR A 123 -21.56 -5.70 -15.79
CA THR A 123 -21.23 -4.78 -16.89
C THR A 123 -20.08 -3.85 -16.50
N ARG A 124 -20.12 -3.30 -15.29
CA ARG A 124 -19.07 -2.38 -14.80
C ARG A 124 -17.73 -3.05 -14.61
N LEU A 125 -17.72 -4.30 -14.15
CA LEU A 125 -16.49 -5.07 -14.02
C LEU A 125 -15.88 -5.36 -15.39
N GLU A 126 -16.72 -5.72 -16.37
CA GLU A 126 -16.30 -5.88 -17.75
C GLU A 126 -15.75 -4.57 -18.33
N THR A 127 -16.42 -3.44 -18.09
CA THR A 127 -15.92 -2.11 -18.51
C THR A 127 -14.58 -1.78 -17.87
N LEU A 128 -14.39 -2.10 -16.58
CA LEU A 128 -13.09 -1.91 -15.92
C LEU A 128 -12.00 -2.77 -16.57
N TRP A 129 -12.31 -4.03 -16.87
CA TRP A 129 -11.37 -4.92 -17.57
C TRP A 129 -11.01 -4.40 -18.96
N GLN A 130 -11.99 -3.86 -19.68
CA GLN A 130 -11.76 -3.19 -20.96
C GLN A 130 -10.82 -2.01 -20.80
N PHE A 131 -11.05 -1.09 -19.85
CA PHE A 131 -10.16 0.05 -19.63
C PHE A 131 -8.71 -0.38 -19.36
N VAL A 132 -8.52 -1.40 -18.51
CA VAL A 132 -7.18 -1.92 -18.20
C VAL A 132 -6.53 -2.55 -19.44
N SER A 133 -7.31 -3.24 -20.27
CA SER A 133 -6.84 -3.93 -21.49
C SER A 133 -6.61 -2.98 -22.67
N SER A 134 -7.38 -1.89 -22.75
CA SER A 134 -7.42 -0.99 -23.91
C SER A 134 -6.61 0.28 -23.69
N SER A 135 -5.32 0.17 -23.33
CA SER A 135 -4.34 1.28 -23.22
C SER A 135 -4.87 2.60 -22.59
N ASP A 136 -5.91 2.56 -21.76
CA ASP A 136 -6.36 3.72 -21.01
C ASP A 136 -5.25 4.05 -20.03
N ARG A 137 -4.61 5.21 -20.23
CA ARG A 137 -3.38 5.54 -19.50
C ARG A 137 -3.61 5.55 -17.99
N LEU A 138 -4.81 5.94 -17.56
CA LEU A 138 -5.16 6.05 -16.15
C LEU A 138 -5.36 4.65 -15.54
N ALA A 139 -6.24 3.82 -16.13
CA ALA A 139 -6.49 2.46 -15.65
C ALA A 139 -5.21 1.59 -15.71
N HIS A 140 -4.42 1.74 -16.77
CA HIS A 140 -3.15 1.05 -16.91
C HIS A 140 -2.14 1.48 -15.83
N SER A 141 -2.10 2.77 -15.46
CA SER A 141 -1.21 3.25 -14.38
C SER A 141 -1.55 2.60 -13.03
N PHE A 142 -2.84 2.45 -12.71
CA PHE A 142 -3.30 1.80 -11.48
C PHE A 142 -2.97 0.29 -11.46
N ALA A 143 -3.04 -0.38 -12.61
CA ALA A 143 -2.64 -1.77 -12.73
C ALA A 143 -1.12 -1.94 -12.51
N VAL A 144 -0.30 -1.08 -13.13
CA VAL A 144 1.15 -1.06 -12.92
C VAL A 144 1.47 -0.79 -11.45
N ASP A 145 0.83 0.20 -10.83
CA ASP A 145 1.03 0.53 -9.42
C ASP A 145 0.68 -0.65 -8.50
N SER A 146 -0.42 -1.35 -8.78
CA SER A 146 -0.82 -2.56 -8.04
C SER A 146 0.25 -3.67 -8.13
N LEU A 147 0.83 -3.88 -9.31
CA LEU A 147 1.93 -4.85 -9.50
C LEU A 147 3.20 -4.41 -8.76
N VAL A 148 3.54 -3.13 -8.82
CA VAL A 148 4.69 -2.54 -8.11
C VAL A 148 4.54 -2.72 -6.60
N PHE A 149 3.36 -2.46 -6.04
CA PHE A 149 3.07 -2.71 -4.64
C PHE A 149 3.17 -4.19 -4.28
N TRP A 150 2.71 -5.08 -5.14
CA TRP A 150 2.86 -6.51 -4.92
C TRP A 150 4.35 -6.91 -4.84
N ILE A 151 5.20 -6.34 -5.70
CA ILE A 151 6.65 -6.56 -5.62
C ILE A 151 7.22 -5.99 -4.32
N PHE A 152 6.84 -4.77 -3.93
CA PHE A 152 7.33 -4.11 -2.72
C PHE A 152 7.02 -4.89 -1.46
N GLN A 153 5.81 -5.43 -1.32
CA GLN A 153 5.49 -6.28 -0.16
C GLN A 153 6.36 -7.54 -0.13
N GLY A 154 6.70 -8.11 -1.30
CA GLY A 154 7.59 -9.27 -1.40
C GLY A 154 9.00 -9.03 -0.86
N TRP A 155 9.47 -7.78 -0.88
CA TRP A 155 10.76 -7.34 -0.34
C TRP A 155 10.70 -6.83 1.10
N LEU A 156 9.65 -6.09 1.46
CA LEU A 156 9.52 -5.47 2.78
C LEU A 156 9.11 -6.47 3.86
N VAL A 157 8.16 -7.35 3.58
CA VAL A 157 7.64 -8.32 4.56
C VAL A 157 8.74 -9.22 5.14
N PRO A 158 9.61 -9.88 4.35
CA PRO A 158 10.65 -10.74 4.91
C PRO A 158 11.68 -9.97 5.75
N ASP A 159 11.94 -8.71 5.39
CA ASP A 159 12.89 -7.87 6.14
C ASP A 159 12.30 -7.42 7.47
N ASP A 160 11.04 -7.00 7.48
CA ASP A 160 10.30 -6.66 8.71
C ASP A 160 10.09 -7.88 9.61
N MET A 161 9.86 -9.07 9.05
CA MET A 161 9.81 -10.33 9.81
C MET A 161 11.13 -10.59 10.53
N ARG A 162 12.26 -10.40 9.83
CA ARG A 162 13.60 -10.56 10.42
C ARG A 162 13.85 -9.56 11.55
N ARG A 163 13.46 -8.29 11.37
CA ARG A 163 13.54 -7.24 12.41
C ARG A 163 12.80 -7.62 13.69
N ARG A 164 11.70 -8.35 13.57
CA ARG A 164 10.83 -8.78 14.67
C ARG A 164 11.18 -10.16 15.24
N GLY A 165 12.20 -10.84 14.70
CA GLY A 165 12.45 -12.25 15.02
C GLY A 165 11.28 -13.18 14.66
N TYR A 166 10.36 -12.74 13.79
CA TYR A 166 9.14 -13.46 13.48
C TYR A 166 9.40 -14.52 12.41
N ARG A 167 9.39 -15.80 12.80
CA ARG A 167 9.59 -16.95 11.91
C ARG A 167 8.26 -17.66 11.68
N ASN A 168 7.54 -17.28 10.63
CA ASN A 168 6.28 -17.89 10.25
C ASN A 168 6.13 -17.97 8.72
N ASP A 169 6.44 -19.15 8.16
CA ASP A 169 6.43 -19.38 6.71
C ASP A 169 5.03 -19.23 6.09
N SER A 170 3.97 -19.61 6.82
CA SER A 170 2.60 -19.43 6.35
C SER A 170 2.23 -17.95 6.23
N ALA A 171 2.62 -17.12 7.20
CA ALA A 171 2.38 -15.69 7.14
C ALA A 171 3.17 -15.04 5.99
N LEU A 172 4.42 -15.46 5.79
CA LEU A 172 5.24 -15.00 4.67
C LEU A 172 4.64 -15.40 3.32
N PHE A 173 4.15 -16.63 3.19
CA PHE A 173 3.49 -17.13 1.99
C PHE A 173 2.22 -16.33 1.68
N ILE A 174 1.33 -16.17 2.66
CA ILE A 174 0.10 -15.39 2.51
C ILE A 174 0.40 -13.95 2.07
N ALA A 175 1.37 -13.30 2.72
CA ALA A 175 1.76 -11.94 2.40
C ALA A 175 2.35 -11.78 0.99
N ARG A 176 2.98 -12.82 0.45
CA ARG A 176 3.57 -12.80 -0.90
C ARG A 176 2.60 -13.24 -1.99
N SER A 177 1.68 -14.15 -1.69
CA SER A 177 0.80 -14.77 -2.67
C SER A 177 -0.55 -14.08 -2.79
N VAL A 178 -1.04 -13.47 -1.70
CA VAL A 178 -2.30 -12.74 -1.70
C VAL A 178 -1.96 -11.24 -1.73
N PRO A 179 -2.45 -10.44 -2.70
CA PRO A 179 -2.02 -9.06 -2.87
C PRO A 179 -2.37 -8.12 -1.69
N PHE A 180 -3.33 -7.21 -1.82
CA PHE A 180 -3.76 -6.30 -0.74
C PHE A 180 -4.03 -7.02 0.59
N PHE A 181 -4.79 -8.13 0.55
CA PHE A 181 -5.20 -8.85 1.75
C PHE A 181 -4.07 -9.64 2.43
N GLY A 182 -3.05 -10.07 1.68
CA GLY A 182 -1.89 -10.72 2.28
C GLY A 182 -1.10 -9.75 3.14
N LEU A 183 -0.93 -8.51 2.65
CA LEU A 183 -0.31 -7.44 3.42
C LEU A 183 -1.12 -7.08 4.67
N VAL A 184 -2.44 -6.94 4.54
CA VAL A 184 -3.34 -6.70 5.69
C VAL A 184 -3.19 -7.80 6.73
N TYR A 185 -3.26 -9.07 6.31
CA TYR A 185 -3.09 -10.21 7.20
C TYR A 185 -1.74 -10.16 7.93
N TYR A 186 -0.66 -9.87 7.21
CA TYR A 186 0.67 -9.73 7.79
C TYR A 186 0.73 -8.61 8.84
N LEU A 187 0.29 -7.40 8.50
CA LEU A 187 0.30 -6.27 9.42
C LEU A 187 -0.57 -6.52 10.66
N MET A 188 -1.66 -7.27 10.51
CA MET A 188 -2.55 -7.67 11.61
C MET A 188 -1.94 -8.73 12.52
N THR A 189 -1.18 -9.68 11.98
CA THR A 189 -0.68 -10.85 12.74
C THR A 189 0.76 -10.72 13.23
N ARG A 190 1.58 -9.85 12.63
CA ARG A 190 2.98 -9.69 13.04
C ARG A 190 3.10 -9.27 14.52
N PRO A 191 4.10 -9.82 15.25
CA PRO A 191 4.37 -9.45 16.63
C PRO A 191 4.92 -8.02 16.70
N LYS A 192 4.85 -7.40 17.88
CA LYS A 192 5.38 -6.05 18.10
C LYS A 192 6.92 -6.05 17.98
N LEU A 193 7.50 -4.93 17.57
CA LEU A 193 8.95 -4.74 17.66
C LEU A 193 9.38 -4.72 19.14
N GLU A 194 10.42 -5.47 19.46
CA GLU A 194 11.02 -5.45 20.78
C GLU A 194 11.75 -4.11 20.99
N ARG A 195 11.41 -3.40 22.06
CA ARG A 195 12.13 -2.21 22.50
C ARG A 195 13.33 -2.69 23.30
N SER A 196 14.54 -2.44 22.83
CA SER A 196 15.74 -2.58 23.66
C SER A 196 15.62 -1.63 24.85
N GLY A 197 15.71 -2.15 26.07
CA GLY A 197 15.71 -1.35 27.30
C GLY A 197 17.01 -0.57 27.46
#